data_AF-A0A450TKI9-F1
#
_entry.id   AF-A0A450TKI9-F1
#
_cell.length_a   1.000
_cell.length_b   1.000
_cell.length_c   1.000
_cell.angle_alpha   90.00
_cell.angle_beta   90.00
_cell.angle_gamma   90.00
#
_symmetry.space_group_name_H-M   'P 1'
#
loop_
_entity.id
_entity.type
_entity.pdbx_description
1 polymer ?
#
loop_
_entity_poly.entity_id
_entity_poly.type
_entity_poly.pdbx_seq_one_letter_code
_entity_poly.pdbx_strand_id
1 'polypeptide(L)' 'MNKTIDHEDMRPEYDFSNAVLGKHYQAYRQGTNPVLLEPDVAEIFKSSASVNHALRMLISLAGNEVERNSTMPAT' A
#
# COMPACT_ATOMS: atom_id res chain seq x y z
N MET A 1 2.15 6.78 33.07
CA MET A 1 1.37 5.70 33.72
C MET A 1 1.66 4.39 33.01
N ASN A 2 2.17 3.38 33.72
CA ASN A 2 2.32 2.03 33.18
C ASN A 2 1.01 1.28 33.48
N LYS A 3 0.18 1.02 32.46
CA LYS A 3 -1.10 0.32 32.64
C LYS A 3 -0.78 -1.17 32.83
N THR A 4 -0.90 -1.65 34.06
CA THR A 4 -0.95 -3.08 34.38
C THR A 4 -2.12 -3.66 33.59
N ILE A 5 -1.84 -4.58 32.66
CA ILE A 5 -2.87 -5.30 31.93
C ILE A 5 -3.55 -6.21 32.95
N ASP A 6 -4.73 -5.82 33.38
CA ASP A 6 -5.54 -6.62 34.28
C ASP A 6 -6.07 -7.82 33.47
N HIS A 7 -5.78 -9.03 33.93
CA HIS A 7 -6.23 -10.25 33.26
C HIS A 7 -7.76 -10.42 33.33
N GLU A 8 -8.45 -9.60 34.12
CA GLU A 8 -9.91 -9.60 34.25
C GLU A 8 -10.67 -9.14 32.99
N ASP A 9 -10.03 -8.39 32.08
CA ASP A 9 -10.66 -7.95 30.82
C ASP A 9 -10.67 -9.05 29.74
N MET A 10 -9.91 -10.14 29.92
CA MET A 10 -9.88 -11.25 28.97
C MET A 10 -10.99 -12.26 29.24
N ARG A 11 -11.75 -12.57 28.20
CA ARG A 11 -12.79 -13.59 28.26
C ARG A 11 -12.17 -14.98 28.54
N PRO A 12 -12.80 -15.82 29.39
CA PRO A 12 -12.28 -17.16 29.73
C PRO A 12 -12.06 -18.08 28.53
N GLU A 13 -12.78 -17.86 27.43
CA GLU A 13 -12.68 -18.66 26.21
C GLU A 13 -11.42 -18.35 25.38
N TYR A 14 -10.66 -17.30 25.71
CA TYR A 14 -9.47 -16.90 24.99
C TYR A 14 -8.19 -17.48 25.62
N ASP A 15 -7.68 -18.58 25.05
CA ASP A 15 -6.33 -19.08 25.33
C ASP A 15 -5.33 -18.58 24.27
N PHE A 16 -4.57 -17.54 24.62
CA PHE A 16 -3.48 -17.03 23.79
C PHE A 16 -2.10 -17.61 24.16
N SER A 17 -2.02 -18.64 25.02
CA SER A 17 -0.74 -19.23 25.45
C SER A 17 0.08 -19.79 24.28
N ASN A 18 -0.58 -20.14 23.18
CA ASN A 18 0.03 -20.64 21.94
C ASN A 18 0.05 -19.58 20.81
N ALA A 19 -0.25 -18.31 21.12
CA ALA A 19 -0.30 -17.27 20.10
C ALA A 19 1.10 -16.97 19.53
N VAL A 20 1.23 -17.09 18.20
CA VAL A 20 2.45 -16.70 17.48
C VAL A 20 2.28 -15.27 16.95
N LEU A 21 3.06 -14.35 17.49
CA LEU A 21 3.09 -12.96 17.02
C LEU A 21 3.49 -12.93 15.54
N GLY A 22 2.68 -12.26 14.72
CA GLY A 22 2.99 -12.08 13.31
C GLY A 22 2.88 -13.34 12.45
N LYS A 23 2.09 -14.36 12.86
CA LYS A 23 1.88 -15.60 12.09
C LYS A 23 1.55 -15.41 10.58
N HIS A 24 0.96 -14.28 10.21
CA HIS A 24 0.62 -13.92 8.82
C HIS A 24 1.36 -12.69 8.30
N TYR A 25 2.29 -12.13 9.08
CA TYR A 25 3.00 -10.90 8.74
C TYR A 25 3.84 -11.06 7.47
N GLN A 26 4.54 -12.19 7.32
CA GLN A 26 5.35 -12.46 6.13
C GLN A 26 4.47 -12.62 4.88
N ALA A 27 3.37 -13.36 4.96
CA ALA A 27 2.41 -13.51 3.86
C ALA A 27 1.81 -12.17 3.44
N TYR A 28 1.48 -11.30 4.41
CA TYR A 28 0.99 -9.94 4.15
C TYR A 28 2.04 -9.07 3.45
N ARG A 29 3.31 -9.17 3.85
CA ARG A 29 4.42 -8.41 3.25
C ARG A 29 4.82 -8.85 1.84
N GLN A 30 4.54 -10.09 1.47
CA GLN A 30 4.97 -10.66 0.20
C GLN A 30 4.13 -10.19 -1.00
N GLY A 31 2.92 -9.65 -0.78
CA GLY A 31 1.97 -9.40 -1.87
C GLY A 31 1.63 -7.94 -2.14
N THR A 32 1.75 -7.05 -1.15
CA THR A 32 1.16 -5.71 -1.25
C THR A 32 1.99 -4.67 -0.51
N ASN A 33 2.40 -3.62 -1.22
CA ASN A 33 2.88 -2.37 -0.61
C ASN A 33 1.72 -1.37 -0.56
N PRO A 34 1.03 -1.20 0.58
CA PRO A 34 -0.07 -0.25 0.68
C PRO A 34 0.48 1.17 0.59
N VAL A 35 -0.03 1.93 -0.38
CA VAL A 35 0.26 3.36 -0.54
C VAL A 35 -0.99 4.12 -0.14
N LEU A 36 -0.83 5.07 0.79
CA LEU A 36 -1.91 5.98 1.16
C LEU A 36 -2.02 7.07 0.10
N LEU A 37 -3.22 7.28 -0.41
CA LEU A 37 -3.53 8.40 -1.30
C LEU A 37 -4.00 9.58 -0.47
N GLU A 38 -3.67 10.79 -0.92
CA GLU A 38 -4.25 12.01 -0.35
C GLU A 38 -5.78 12.03 -0.56
N PRO A 39 -6.55 12.71 0.33
CA PRO A 39 -8.01 12.66 0.31
C PRO A 39 -8.66 13.09 -1.00
N ASP A 40 -8.11 14.11 -1.65
CA ASP A 40 -8.55 14.64 -2.94
C ASP A 40 -8.34 13.63 -4.07
N VAL A 41 -7.20 12.93 -4.07
CA VAL A 41 -6.92 11.87 -5.05
C VAL A 41 -7.81 10.66 -4.83
N ALA A 42 -8.03 10.28 -3.57
CA ALA A 42 -8.93 9.18 -3.19
C ALA A 42 -10.40 9.48 -3.52
N GLU A 43 -10.80 10.75 -3.52
CA GLU A 43 -12.14 11.16 -3.95
C GLU A 43 -12.36 10.87 -5.43
N ILE A 44 -11.33 11.08 -6.27
CA ILE A 44 -11.39 10.87 -7.72
C ILE A 44 -11.29 9.37 -8.05
N PHE A 45 -10.33 8.66 -7.46
CA PHE A 45 -10.05 7.26 -7.80
C PHE A 45 -10.68 6.29 -6.80
N LYS A 46 -11.78 5.66 -7.20
CA LYS A 46 -12.51 4.70 -6.35
C LYS A 46 -11.89 3.30 -6.26
N SER A 47 -10.78 3.01 -6.95
CA SER A 47 -10.15 1.68 -6.95
C SER A 47 -8.66 1.74 -7.24
N SER A 48 -7.90 0.76 -6.73
CA SER A 48 -6.49 0.58 -7.08
C SER A 48 -6.28 0.29 -8.58
N ALA A 49 -7.25 -0.35 -9.24
CA ALA A 49 -7.19 -0.62 -10.68
C ALA A 49 -7.17 0.68 -11.50
N SER A 50 -8.04 1.65 -11.17
CA SER A 50 -8.10 2.92 -11.89
C SER A 50 -6.88 3.80 -11.65
N VAL A 51 -6.34 3.82 -10.42
CA VAL A 51 -5.07 4.50 -10.10
C VAL A 51 -3.92 3.91 -10.92
N ASN A 52 -3.76 2.60 -10.87
CA ASN A 52 -2.66 1.92 -11.57
C ASN A 52 -2.76 2.09 -13.09
N HIS A 53 -3.97 2.11 -13.64
CA HIS A 53 -4.17 2.41 -15.06
C HIS A 53 -3.69 3.82 -15.42
N ALA A 54 -4.09 4.84 -14.65
CA ALA A 54 -3.66 6.21 -14.87
C ALA A 54 -2.13 6.38 -14.78
N LEU A 55 -1.51 5.80 -13.75
CA LEU A 55 -0.05 5.86 -13.58
C LEU A 55 0.70 5.17 -14.73
N ARG A 56 0.20 4.03 -15.24
CA ARG A 56 0.78 3.37 -16.41
C ARG A 56 0.69 4.22 -17.67
N MET A 57 -0.44 4.90 -17.89
CA MET A 57 -0.57 5.84 -19.02
C MET A 57 0.46 6.97 -18.93
N LEU A 58 0.66 7.54 -17.73
CA LEU A 58 1.66 8.58 -17.50
C LEU A 58 3.09 8.07 -17.78
N ILE A 59 3.42 6.85 -17.34
CA ILE A 59 4.71 6.22 -17.64
C ILE A 59 4.92 6.07 -19.15
N SER A 60 3.91 5.58 -19.88
CA SER A 60 3.99 5.43 -21.34
C SER A 60 4.15 6.77 -22.05
N LEU A 61 3.41 7.79 -21.64
CA LEU A 61 3.53 9.14 -22.21
C LEU A 61 4.93 9.71 -21.97
N ALA A 62 5.42 9.64 -20.73
CA ALA A 62 6.76 10.12 -20.39
C ALA A 62 7.85 9.39 -21.18
N GLY A 63 7.75 8.07 -21.34
CA GLY A 63 8.67 7.30 -22.19
C GLY A 63 8.70 7.79 -23.64
N ASN A 64 7.51 7.99 -24.23
CA ASN A 64 7.40 8.48 -25.60
C ASN A 64 7.98 9.91 -25.77
N GLU A 65 7.78 10.81 -24.80
CA GLU A 65 8.38 12.15 -24.85
C GLU A 65 9.91 12.10 -24.83
N VAL A 66 10.49 11.24 -23.99
CA VAL A 66 11.95 11.05 -23.91
C VAL A 66 12.49 10.55 -25.24
N GLU A 67 11.84 9.58 -25.87
CA GLU A 67 12.23 9.07 -27.19
C GLU A 67 12.15 10.15 -28.28
N ARG A 68 11.07 10.94 -28.32
CA ARG A 68 10.94 12.04 -29.29
C ARG A 68 12.03 13.11 -29.11
N ASN A 69 12.33 13.49 -27.87
CA ASN A 69 13.35 14.49 -27.59
C ASN A 69 14.78 13.97 -27.82
N SER A 70 14.99 12.65 -27.78
CA SER A 70 16.27 12.01 -28.11
C SER A 70 16.52 11.93 -29.62
N THR A 71 15.44 11.98 -30.43
CA THR A 71 15.50 11.78 -31.88
C THR A 71 15.53 13.11 -32.67
N MET A 72 15.28 14.25 -32.00
CA MET A 72 15.47 15.57 -32.62
C MET A 72 16.87 16.10 -32.30
N PRO A 73 17.76 16.32 -33.29
CA PRO A 73 19.03 16.98 -33.04
C PRO A 73 18.74 18.43 -32.62
N ALA A 74 19.36 18.87 -31.52
CA ALA A 74 19.34 20.27 -31.13
C ALA A 74 19.89 21.12 -32.29
N THR A 75 19.08 22.03 -32.81
CA THR A 75 19.44 23.01 -33.83
C THR A 75 20.34 24.10 -33.27
#